data_AF-G4U3D8-F1
#
_entry.id   AF-G4U3D8-F1
#
_cell.length_a   1.000
_cell.length_b   1.000
_cell.length_c   1.000
_cell.angle_alpha   90.00
_cell.angle_beta   90.00
_cell.angle_gamma   90.00
#
_symmetry.space_group_name_H-M   'P 1'
#
loop_
_entity.id
_entity.type
_entity.pdbx_description
1 polymer ?
#
loop_
_entity_poly.entity_id
_entity_poly.type
_entity_poly.pdbx_seq_one_letter_code
_entity_poly.pdbx_strand_id
1 'polypeptide(L)'
;MRLSPLLSGLLPVLTVANKLFLQSPNFSIVGGDEEPKVAIDYRDILAALSMACVREECIGFALLIGTDFTQRPHQVGPAKALKHTHKYGSINRILEAEKEDRA
;
A
#
# COMPACT_ATOMS: atom_id res chain seq x y z
N MET A 1 14.03 5.47 -22.84
CA MET A 1 14.55 4.48 -21.86
C MET A 1 13.42 3.49 -21.57
N ARG A 2 13.51 2.22 -22.00
CA ARG A 2 12.45 1.24 -21.75
C ARG A 2 12.60 0.69 -20.32
N LEU A 3 11.70 1.10 -19.42
CA LEU A 3 11.54 0.49 -18.11
C LEU A 3 11.25 -1.02 -18.30
N SER A 4 11.98 -1.87 -17.60
CA SER A 4 11.83 -3.32 -17.69
C SER A 4 10.42 -3.76 -17.26
N PRO A 5 9.88 -4.88 -17.79
CA PRO A 5 8.53 -5.36 -17.45
C PRO A 5 8.34 -5.74 -15.97
N LEU A 6 9.43 -5.85 -15.20
CA LEU A 6 9.41 -5.99 -13.75
C LEU A 6 9.07 -4.68 -13.02
N LEU A 7 9.44 -3.53 -13.60
CA LEU A 7 9.14 -2.20 -13.04
C LEU A 7 7.70 -1.77 -13.33
N SER A 8 7.08 -2.24 -14.43
CA SER A 8 5.70 -1.88 -14.77
C SER A 8 4.66 -2.44 -13.79
N GLY A 9 4.96 -3.56 -13.11
CA GLY A 9 4.08 -4.14 -12.08
C GLY A 9 4.28 -3.55 -10.69
N LEU A 10 5.46 -2.98 -10.41
CA LEU A 10 5.80 -2.40 -9.09
C LEU A 10 5.37 -0.94 -8.96
N LEU A 11 5.44 -0.18 -10.05
CA LEU A 11 4.99 1.21 -10.15
C LEU A 11 3.56 1.44 -9.61
N PRO A 12 2.54 0.64 -9.98
CA PRO A 12 1.19 0.85 -9.46
C PRO A 12 1.09 0.57 -7.95
N VAL A 13 1.83 -0.42 -7.43
CA VAL A 13 1.80 -0.76 -6.00
C VAL A 13 2.41 0.35 -5.15
N LEU A 14 3.58 0.86 -5.55
CA LEU A 14 4.25 1.96 -4.84
C LEU A 14 3.45 3.27 -4.92
N THR A 15 2.84 3.53 -6.08
CA THR A 15 1.97 4.70 -6.28
C THR A 15 0.75 4.63 -5.36
N VAL A 16 0.09 3.48 -5.28
CA VAL A 16 -1.07 3.28 -4.39
C VAL A 16 -0.66 3.44 -2.92
N ALA A 17 0.47 2.87 -2.50
CA ALA A 17 0.98 2.97 -1.14
C ALA A 17 1.26 4.42 -0.70
N ASN A 18 1.99 5.18 -1.53
CA ASN A 18 2.26 6.59 -1.25
C ASN A 18 0.99 7.43 -1.20
N LYS A 19 0.00 7.12 -2.04
CA LYS A 19 -1.26 7.86 -2.10
C LYS A 19 -2.18 7.56 -0.92
N LEU A 20 -2.22 6.30 -0.47
CA LEU A 20 -2.83 5.90 0.82
C LEU A 20 -2.17 6.63 1.99
N PHE A 21 -0.84 6.67 2.02
CA PHE A 21 -0.08 7.35 3.07
C PHE A 21 -0.36 8.85 3.12
N LEU A 22 -0.43 9.51 1.96
CA LEU A 22 -0.68 10.94 1.84
C LEU A 22 -2.17 11.33 1.91
N GLN A 23 -3.09 10.36 1.96
CA GLN A 23 -4.55 10.57 1.96
C GLN A 23 -5.01 11.53 0.86
N SER A 24 -4.37 11.48 -0.32
CA SER A 24 -4.67 12.41 -1.41
C SER A 24 -5.99 12.05 -2.10
N PRO A 25 -6.99 12.96 -2.14
CA PRO A 25 -8.35 12.62 -2.55
C PRO A 25 -8.50 12.25 -4.03
N ASN A 26 -7.70 12.84 -4.92
CA ASN A 26 -7.74 12.59 -6.36
C ASN A 26 -6.31 12.36 -6.87
N PHE A 27 -6.06 11.25 -7.58
CA PHE A 27 -4.78 11.06 -8.26
C PHE A 27 -4.89 10.24 -9.53
N SER A 28 -3.88 10.41 -10.39
CA SER A 28 -3.73 9.67 -11.63
C SER A 28 -2.44 8.86 -11.60
N ILE A 29 -2.49 7.63 -12.09
CA ILE A 29 -1.28 6.83 -12.36
C ILE A 29 -0.74 7.30 -13.71
N VAL A 30 0.43 7.92 -13.72
CA VAL A 30 1.13 8.33 -14.94
C VAL A 30 2.17 7.27 -15.28
N GLY A 31 2.03 6.65 -16.45
CA GLY A 31 2.98 5.67 -16.97
C GLY A 31 3.48 6.10 -18.35
N GLY A 32 4.68 6.67 -18.43
CA GLY A 32 5.31 7.08 -19.69
C GLY A 32 4.65 8.28 -20.38
N ASP A 33 5.14 8.63 -21.58
CA ASP A 33 4.83 9.84 -22.38
C ASP A 33 3.39 9.97 -22.89
N GLU A 34 2.44 9.19 -22.37
CA GLU A 34 1.03 9.31 -22.76
C GLU A 34 0.16 9.51 -21.53
N GLU A 35 -0.80 10.43 -21.69
CA GLU A 35 -1.84 10.90 -20.77
C GLU A 35 -2.19 10.00 -19.58
N PRO A 36 -2.56 10.57 -18.42
CA PRO A 36 -2.95 9.81 -17.24
C PRO A 36 -4.03 8.76 -17.58
N LYS A 37 -3.63 7.48 -17.67
CA LYS A 37 -4.49 6.42 -18.21
C LYS A 37 -5.62 6.00 -17.28
N VAL A 38 -5.54 6.34 -15.97
CA VAL A 38 -6.58 6.02 -14.99
C VAL A 38 -6.58 7.06 -13.87
N ALA A 39 -7.73 7.69 -13.63
CA ALA A 39 -8.02 8.43 -12.41
C ALA A 39 -8.57 7.45 -11.36
N ILE A 40 -7.99 7.42 -10.17
CA ILE A 40 -8.41 6.54 -9.09
C ILE A 40 -8.76 7.39 -7.86
N ASP A 41 -9.99 7.25 -7.36
CA ASP A 41 -10.40 7.83 -6.09
C ASP A 41 -9.90 6.94 -4.95
N TYR A 42 -9.30 7.54 -3.92
CA TYR A 42 -8.82 6.79 -2.76
C TYR A 42 -9.95 6.03 -2.05
N ARG A 43 -11.19 6.52 -2.10
CA ARG A 43 -12.36 5.86 -1.52
C ARG A 43 -12.69 4.56 -2.23
N ASP A 44 -12.51 4.51 -3.54
CA ASP A 44 -12.70 3.29 -4.33
C ASP A 44 -11.64 2.24 -3.96
N ILE A 45 -10.40 2.67 -3.69
CA ILE A 45 -9.33 1.80 -3.20
C ILE A 45 -9.70 1.25 -1.81
N LEU A 46 -10.15 2.10 -0.88
CA LEU A 46 -10.53 1.67 0.46
C LEU A 46 -11.72 0.69 0.43
N ALA A 47 -12.71 0.97 -0.42
CA ALA A 47 -13.85 0.08 -0.64
C ALA A 47 -13.41 -1.27 -1.21
N ALA A 48 -12.52 -1.28 -2.21
CA ALA A 48 -11.98 -2.51 -2.81
C ALA A 48 -11.12 -3.33 -1.83
N LEU A 49 -10.43 -2.65 -0.90
CA LEU A 49 -9.62 -3.28 0.14
C LEU A 49 -10.44 -3.63 1.40
N SER A 50 -11.74 -3.36 1.42
CA SER A 50 -12.62 -3.53 2.59
C SER A 50 -12.04 -2.88 3.86
N MET A 51 -11.39 -1.72 3.72
CA MET A 51 -10.82 -0.99 4.83
C MET A 51 -11.82 0.07 5.30
N ALA A 52 -12.19 0.00 6.57
CA ALA A 52 -12.86 1.13 7.21
C ALA A 52 -11.87 2.29 7.24
N CYS A 53 -12.33 3.53 7.08
CA CYS A 53 -11.48 4.73 6.97
C CYS A 53 -10.82 5.11 8.32
N VAL A 54 -10.12 4.18 8.97
CA VAL A 54 -9.30 4.39 10.17
C VAL A 54 -7.89 4.71 9.71
N ARG A 55 -7.41 5.90 10.07
CA ARG A 55 -6.14 6.45 9.58
C ARG A 55 -4.96 5.52 9.88
N GLU A 56 -4.97 4.90 11.05
CA GLU A 56 -3.95 3.98 11.52
C GLU A 56 -3.87 2.71 10.67
N GLU A 57 -5.01 2.19 10.21
CA GLU A 57 -5.08 1.01 9.34
C GLU A 57 -4.47 1.30 7.98
N CYS A 58 -4.84 2.44 7.38
CA CYS A 58 -4.35 2.86 6.07
C CYS A 58 -2.84 3.10 6.08
N ILE A 59 -2.34 3.79 7.10
CA ILE A 59 -0.91 4.06 7.27
C ILE A 59 -0.16 2.75 7.54
N GLY A 60 -0.67 1.89 8.41
CA GLY A 60 -0.05 0.60 8.70
C GLY A 60 0.04 -0.28 7.45
N PHE A 61 -1.02 -0.33 6.65
CA PHE A 61 -1.02 -1.04 5.38
C PHE A 61 0.02 -0.47 4.40
N ALA A 62 0.06 0.85 4.21
CA ALA A 62 1.00 1.53 3.32
C ALA A 62 2.47 1.24 3.71
N LEU A 63 2.78 1.29 5.00
CA LEU A 63 4.12 0.99 5.52
C LEU A 63 4.51 -0.48 5.27
N LEU A 64 3.56 -1.42 5.36
CA LEU A 64 3.82 -2.84 5.14
C LEU A 64 4.04 -3.20 3.68
N ILE A 65 3.40 -2.50 2.74
CA ILE A 65 3.60 -2.73 1.30
C ILE A 65 4.82 -1.96 0.75
N GLY A 66 5.32 -1.00 1.53
CA GLY A 66 6.46 -0.14 1.19
C GLY A 66 6.02 1.17 0.53
N THR A 67 6.68 2.25 0.92
CA THR A 67 6.48 3.62 0.41
C THR A 67 7.82 4.19 -0.05
N ASP A 68 7.83 5.38 -0.65
CA ASP A 68 9.09 6.08 -0.95
C ASP A 68 9.89 6.42 0.32
N PHE A 69 9.20 6.44 1.46
CA PHE A 69 9.78 6.73 2.78
C PHE A 69 10.14 5.46 3.56
N THR A 70 9.66 4.28 3.14
CA THR A 70 9.84 3.04 3.90
C THR A 70 10.10 1.84 2.99
N GLN A 71 11.14 1.07 3.34
CA GLN A 71 11.39 -0.18 2.65
C GLN A 71 10.35 -1.23 3.03
N ARG A 72 9.83 -1.95 2.03
CA ARG A 72 8.93 -3.08 2.25
C ARG A 72 9.64 -4.17 3.08
N PRO A 73 9.05 -4.67 4.17
CA PRO A 73 9.56 -5.83 4.87
C PRO A 73 9.68 -7.04 3.93
N HIS A 74 10.84 -7.70 3.93
CA HIS A 74 11.21 -8.69 2.90
C HIS A 74 10.25 -9.90 2.79
N GLN A 75 9.49 -10.19 3.85
CA GLN A 75 8.56 -11.32 3.94
C GLN A 75 7.08 -10.92 3.93
N VAL A 76 6.77 -9.62 3.74
CA VAL A 76 5.40 -9.13 3.74
C VAL A 76 5.05 -8.63 2.34
N GLY A 77 4.32 -9.46 1.61
CA GLY A 77 3.69 -9.07 0.35
C GLY A 77 2.32 -8.40 0.56
N PRO A 78 1.72 -7.83 -0.50
CA PRO A 78 0.46 -7.06 -0.40
C PRO A 78 -0.71 -7.83 0.24
N ALA A 79 -0.89 -9.11 -0.10
CA ALA A 79 -1.94 -9.94 0.48
C ALA A 79 -1.72 -10.22 1.98
N LYS A 80 -0.47 -10.48 2.37
CA LYS A 80 -0.10 -10.70 3.78
C LYS A 80 -0.26 -9.39 4.58
N ALA A 81 0.13 -8.25 3.99
CA ALA A 81 -0.09 -6.93 4.57
C ALA A 81 -1.59 -6.67 4.82
N LEU A 82 -2.44 -6.92 3.82
CA LEU A 82 -3.88 -6.69 3.95
C LEU A 82 -4.50 -7.58 5.04
N LYS A 83 -4.14 -8.87 5.07
CA LYS A 83 -4.57 -9.81 6.13
C LYS A 83 -4.16 -9.32 7.52
N HIS A 84 -2.93 -8.83 7.68
CA HIS A 84 -2.45 -8.31 8.95
C HIS A 84 -3.17 -7.02 9.35
N THR A 85 -3.39 -6.11 8.39
CA THR A 85 -4.13 -4.88 8.63
C THR A 85 -5.56 -5.17 9.10
N HIS A 86 -6.29 -6.06 8.43
CA HIS A 86 -7.64 -6.46 8.87
C HIS A 86 -7.65 -7.17 10.22
N LYS A 87 -6.64 -7.99 10.51
CA LYS A 87 -6.58 -8.77 11.76
C LYS A 87 -6.22 -7.90 12.97
N TYR A 88 -5.28 -6.98 12.82
CA TYR A 88 -4.62 -6.31 13.95
C TYR A 88 -4.91 -4.80 14.00
N GLY A 89 -5.35 -4.19 12.91
CA GLY A 89 -5.77 -2.78 12.85
C GLY A 89 -4.66 -1.73 12.95
N SER A 90 -3.49 -2.07 13.49
CA SER A 90 -2.36 -1.13 13.57
C SER A 90 -1.02 -1.84 13.42
N ILE A 91 -0.03 -1.13 12.88
CA ILE A 91 1.31 -1.70 12.70
C ILE A 91 1.97 -2.10 14.02
N ASN A 92 1.70 -1.38 15.12
CA ASN A 92 2.21 -1.74 16.44
C ASN A 92 1.70 -3.11 16.89
N ARG A 93 0.40 -3.38 16.74
CA ARG A 93 -0.19 -4.69 17.09
C ARG A 93 0.31 -5.81 16.16
N ILE A 94 0.59 -5.50 14.90
CA ILE A 94 1.18 -6.45 13.95
C ILE A 94 2.59 -6.84 14.40
N LEU A 95 3.40 -5.86 14.80
CA LEU A 95 4.76 -6.08 15.30
C LEU A 95 4.78 -6.84 16.63
N GLU A 96 3.82 -6.58 17.53
CA GLU A 96 3.65 -7.33 18.77
C GLU A 96 3.34 -8.80 18.49
N ALA A 97 2.39 -9.08 17.60
CA ALA A 97 2.04 -10.45 17.23
C ALA A 97 3.20 -11.21 16.57
N GLU A 98 3.97 -10.58 15.69
CA GLU A 98 5.16 -11.21 15.07
C GLU A 98 6.31 -11.44 16.05
N LYS A 99 6.40 -10.67 17.14
CA LYS A 99 7.37 -10.92 18.22
C LYS A 99 6.98 -12.15 19.04
N GLU A 100 5.69 -12.32 19.31
CA GLU A 100 5.16 -13.46 20.06
C GLU A 100 5.26 -14.77 19.26
N ASP A 101 5.04 -14.74 17.94
CA ASP A 101 5.20 -15.90 17.05
C ASP A 101 6.67 -16.39 16.92
N ARG A 102 7.66 -15.59 17.35
CA ARG A 102 9.11 -15.91 17.26
C ARG A 102 9.76 -16.23 18.61
N ALA A 103 9.03 -16.09 19.72
CA ALA A 103 9.50 -16.40 21.07
C ALA A 103 9.27 -17.87 21.41
#